data_AF-A0A3Q4GNT7-F1
#
_entry.id   AF-A0A3Q4GNT7-F1
#
_cell.length_a   1.000
_cell.length_b   1.000
_cell.length_c   1.000
_cell.angle_alpha   90.00
_cell.angle_beta   90.00
_cell.angle_gamma   90.00
#
_symmetry.space_group_name_H-M   'P 1'
#
loop_
_entity.id
_entity.type
_entity.pdbx_description
1 polymer ?
#
loop_
_entity_poly.entity_id
_entity_poly.type
_entity_poly.pdbx_seq_one_letter_code
_entity_poly.pdbx_strand_id
1 'polypeptide(L)'
;AFQINLTVLLDCLNIFGGTTTPGVSTALRMCYRGYGFPLTLFLEEGGVVTVCKINTQEPEEPIDFEFCSTNVTNKVILQSESLKEAFSELDMTSEVLQITMSPSQPYFRLSTFGNAGNAHYDYSKDSDMMELFKCTETQTNRYKVSLLKPSTKALALSCKVSVRTDNRGFLSLQYLVRNDDGQICFVEYYCCPDEEVEEN
;
A
#
# COMPACT_ATOMS: atom_id res chain seq x y z
N ALA A 1 -9.08 21.62 -3.05
CA ALA A 1 -8.90 20.23 -3.49
C ALA A 1 -9.48 20.08 -4.90
N PHE A 2 -9.06 19.05 -5.64
CA PHE A 2 -9.60 18.74 -6.98
C PHE A 2 -9.44 17.24 -7.23
N GLN A 3 -10.26 16.69 -8.12
CA GLN A 3 -10.15 15.31 -8.59
C GLN A 3 -9.69 15.28 -10.05
N ILE A 4 -8.88 14.29 -10.41
CA ILE A 4 -8.38 14.07 -11.78
C ILE A 4 -8.39 12.57 -12.10
N ASN A 5 -8.35 12.25 -13.39
CA ASN A 5 -8.14 10.87 -13.83
C ASN A 5 -6.67 10.48 -13.58
N LEU A 6 -6.44 9.57 -12.63
CA LEU A 6 -5.10 9.13 -12.25
C LEU A 6 -4.37 8.41 -13.40
N THR A 7 -5.08 7.61 -14.20
CA THR A 7 -4.49 6.94 -15.37
C THR A 7 -3.95 7.96 -16.37
N VAL A 8 -4.74 8.98 -16.71
CA VAL A 8 -4.30 10.05 -17.61
C VAL A 8 -3.11 10.82 -17.04
N LEU A 9 -3.10 11.08 -15.73
CA LEU A 9 -1.95 11.70 -15.08
C LEU A 9 -0.69 10.83 -15.23
N LEU A 10 -0.78 9.53 -14.94
CA LEU A 10 0.34 8.60 -15.05
C LEU A 10 0.84 8.48 -16.49
N ASP A 11 -0.05 8.46 -17.48
CA ASP A 11 0.31 8.44 -18.90
C ASP A 11 1.07 9.72 -19.29
N CYS A 12 0.62 10.88 -18.81
CA CYS A 12 1.31 12.15 -19.04
C CYS A 12 2.70 12.20 -18.39
N LEU A 13 2.83 11.67 -17.16
CA LEU A 13 4.10 11.61 -16.44
C LEU A 13 5.11 10.67 -17.11
N ASN A 14 4.64 9.66 -17.84
CA ASN A 14 5.47 8.68 -18.53
C ASN A 14 5.58 8.95 -20.05
N ILE A 15 5.26 10.15 -20.52
CA ILE A 15 5.21 10.45 -21.95
C ILE A 15 6.54 10.27 -22.70
N PHE A 16 7.66 10.36 -21.97
CA PHE A 16 9.01 10.12 -22.50
C PHE A 16 9.47 8.65 -22.36
N GLY A 17 8.56 7.73 -22.03
CA GLY A 17 8.80 6.29 -22.14
C GLY A 17 9.25 5.59 -20.86
N GLY A 18 9.29 6.28 -19.71
CA GLY A 18 9.56 5.69 -18.40
C GLY A 18 10.93 5.00 -18.26
N THR A 19 11.82 5.13 -19.25
CA THR A 19 13.14 4.53 -19.24
C THR A 19 14.10 5.41 -18.47
N THR A 20 14.65 4.90 -17.37
CA THR A 20 15.72 5.55 -16.60
C THR A 20 17.07 5.30 -17.27
N THR A 21 17.32 5.97 -18.40
CA THR A 21 18.67 6.02 -18.97
C THR A 21 19.57 6.86 -18.06
N PRO A 22 20.74 6.34 -17.62
CA PRO A 22 21.63 7.07 -16.72
C PRO A 22 22.01 8.43 -17.31
N GLY A 23 21.77 9.51 -16.54
CA GLY A 23 22.07 10.88 -16.95
C GLY A 23 20.99 11.58 -17.77
N VAL A 24 19.87 10.91 -18.08
CA VAL A 24 18.67 11.53 -18.66
C VAL A 24 17.60 11.61 -17.58
N SER A 25 17.07 12.82 -17.37
CA SER A 25 15.99 13.06 -16.42
C SER A 25 14.94 13.94 -17.06
N THR A 26 13.67 13.55 -16.95
CA THR A 26 12.55 14.42 -17.29
C THR A 26 12.29 15.42 -16.15
N ALA A 27 12.37 16.72 -16.43
CA ALA A 27 11.94 17.76 -15.50
C ALA A 27 10.42 17.93 -15.54
N LEU A 28 9.79 18.15 -14.37
CA LEU A 28 8.34 18.36 -14.24
C LEU A 28 8.04 19.70 -13.56
N ARG A 29 7.10 20.46 -14.15
CA ARG A 29 6.43 21.58 -13.49
C ARG A 29 4.91 21.39 -13.55
N MET A 30 4.28 21.39 -12.38
CA MET A 30 2.82 21.32 -12.23
C MET A 30 2.23 22.68 -11.90
N CYS A 31 1.15 23.04 -12.57
CA CYS A 31 0.44 24.30 -12.39
C CYS A 31 -1.07 24.06 -12.28
N TYR A 32 -1.67 24.48 -11.17
CA TYR A 32 -3.13 24.48 -10.97
C TYR A 32 -3.57 25.88 -10.53
N ARG A 33 -4.44 26.52 -11.32
CA ARG A 33 -4.84 27.93 -11.12
C ARG A 33 -6.00 28.13 -10.15
N GLY A 34 -6.55 27.04 -9.62
CA GLY A 34 -7.72 27.06 -8.74
C GLY A 34 -8.95 26.43 -9.37
N TYR A 35 -10.07 26.55 -8.67
CA TYR A 35 -11.33 25.90 -9.01
C TYR A 35 -11.76 26.20 -10.46
N GLY A 36 -12.20 25.15 -11.17
CA GLY A 36 -12.63 25.23 -12.58
C GLY A 36 -11.50 25.25 -13.62
N PHE A 37 -10.22 25.35 -13.23
CA PHE A 37 -9.09 25.31 -14.16
C PHE A 37 -8.45 23.92 -14.26
N PRO A 38 -7.94 23.50 -15.42
CA PRO A 38 -7.26 22.22 -15.55
C PRO A 38 -5.91 22.20 -14.78
N LEU A 39 -5.48 21.00 -14.39
CA LEU A 39 -4.09 20.76 -14.01
C LEU A 39 -3.23 20.80 -15.27
N THR A 40 -2.26 21.71 -15.32
CA THR A 40 -1.31 21.80 -16.43
C THR A 40 0.04 21.23 -16.02
N LEU A 41 0.54 20.27 -16.79
CA LEU A 41 1.86 19.67 -16.62
C LEU A 41 2.76 20.18 -17.73
N PHE A 42 3.96 20.63 -17.38
CA PHE A 42 5.03 20.91 -18.31
C PHE A 42 6.15 19.91 -18.04
N LEU A 43 6.41 19.04 -19.00
CA LEU A 43 7.48 18.05 -18.95
C LEU A 43 8.57 18.45 -19.96
N GLU A 44 9.82 18.33 -19.57
CA GLU A 44 10.96 18.62 -20.44
C GLU A 44 12.02 17.52 -20.32
N GLU A 45 12.48 17.01 -21.45
CA GLU A 45 13.58 16.05 -21.54
C GLU A 45 14.42 16.35 -22.78
N GLY A 46 15.72 16.60 -22.61
CA GLY A 46 16.65 16.81 -23.72
C GLY A 46 16.30 17.98 -24.64
N GLY A 47 15.66 19.03 -24.11
CA GLY A 47 15.17 20.20 -24.84
C GLY A 47 13.78 20.03 -25.48
N VAL A 48 13.18 18.84 -25.42
CA VAL A 48 11.83 18.59 -25.91
C VAL A 48 10.83 18.87 -24.81
N VAL A 49 9.84 19.73 -25.08
CA VAL A 49 8.82 20.14 -24.10
C VAL A 49 7.45 19.59 -24.47
N THR A 50 6.80 18.93 -23.51
CA THR A 50 5.43 18.44 -23.61
C THR A 50 4.54 19.17 -22.61
N VAL A 51 3.38 19.64 -23.06
CA VAL A 51 2.39 20.32 -22.22
C VAL A 51 1.10 19.52 -22.18
N CYS A 52 0.75 19.00 -21.00
CA CYS A 52 -0.49 18.25 -20.79
C CYS A 52 -1.48 19.13 -20.02
N LYS A 53 -2.76 19.09 -20.42
CA LYS A 53 -3.85 19.75 -19.69
C LYS A 53 -4.88 18.70 -19.30
N ILE A 54 -5.00 18.46 -18.01
CA ILE A 54 -5.90 17.47 -17.44
C ILE A 54 -7.06 18.19 -16.79
N ASN A 55 -8.28 17.94 -17.28
CA ASN A 55 -9.48 18.54 -16.71
C ASN A 55 -9.68 18.05 -15.27
N THR A 56 -10.00 18.99 -14.38
CA THR A 56 -10.29 18.70 -12.97
C THR A 56 -11.79 18.54 -12.75
N GLN A 57 -12.15 17.73 -11.77
CA GLN A 57 -13.52 17.52 -11.30
C GLN A 57 -13.65 18.00 -9.85
N GLU A 58 -14.89 18.23 -9.45
CA GLU A 58 -15.23 18.50 -8.05
C GLU A 58 -14.90 17.26 -7.22
N PRO A 59 -14.12 17.39 -6.14
CA PRO A 59 -13.70 16.24 -5.35
C PRO A 59 -14.88 15.66 -4.58
N GLU A 60 -14.97 14.33 -4.59
CA GLU A 60 -15.79 13.59 -3.65
C GLU A 60 -15.18 13.65 -2.23
N GLU A 61 -16.02 13.54 -1.21
CA GLU A 61 -15.54 13.45 0.17
C GLU A 61 -14.74 12.15 0.36
N PRO A 62 -13.49 12.21 0.85
CA PRO A 62 -12.71 11.01 1.09
C PRO A 62 -13.34 10.21 2.23
N ILE A 63 -13.29 8.89 2.12
CA ILE A 63 -13.65 7.99 3.22
C ILE A 63 -12.65 8.20 4.35
N ASP A 64 -13.14 8.59 5.52
CA ASP A 64 -12.34 8.61 6.75
C ASP A 64 -12.51 7.28 7.48
N PHE A 65 -11.42 6.53 7.60
CA PHE A 65 -11.39 5.26 8.32
C PHE A 65 -11.29 5.45 9.84
N GLU A 66 -11.07 6.68 10.31
CA GLU A 66 -10.87 7.04 11.73
C GLU A 66 -9.81 6.14 12.41
N PHE A 67 -8.75 5.78 11.68
CA PHE A 67 -7.70 4.90 12.17
C PHE A 67 -6.76 5.67 13.11
N CYS A 68 -7.17 5.83 14.36
CA CYS A 68 -6.41 6.57 15.37
C CYS A 68 -5.30 5.71 16.00
N SER A 69 -4.12 6.30 16.21
CA SER A 69 -2.98 5.64 16.85
C SER A 69 -3.28 5.13 18.27
N THR A 70 -4.26 5.72 18.96
CA THR A 70 -4.69 5.30 20.30
C THR A 70 -5.46 3.97 20.30
N ASN A 71 -6.02 3.58 19.15
CA ASN A 71 -6.87 2.40 19.03
C ASN A 71 -6.11 1.20 18.44
N VAL A 72 -4.83 1.37 18.12
CA VAL A 72 -3.97 0.32 17.57
C VAL A 72 -3.69 -0.72 18.64
N THR A 73 -4.18 -1.94 18.43
CA THR A 73 -4.00 -3.08 19.34
C THR A 73 -2.68 -3.80 19.05
N ASN A 74 -2.37 -4.02 17.78
CA ASN A 74 -1.17 -4.73 17.36
C ASN A 74 -0.42 -3.95 16.29
N LYS A 75 0.91 -3.98 16.37
CA LYS A 75 1.83 -3.33 15.42
C LYS A 75 3.07 -4.18 15.21
N VAL A 76 3.39 -4.46 13.96
CA VAL A 76 4.70 -5.00 13.55
C VAL A 76 5.33 -4.13 12.48
N ILE A 77 6.65 -4.07 12.44
CA ILE A 77 7.42 -3.47 11.35
C ILE A 77 8.38 -4.53 10.83
N LEU A 78 8.31 -4.77 9.53
CA LEU A 78 9.08 -5.79 8.84
C LEU A 78 9.91 -5.16 7.72
N GLN A 79 11.03 -5.81 7.39
CA GLN A 79 11.71 -5.59 6.12
C GLN A 79 10.77 -6.05 4.99
N SER A 80 10.56 -5.19 3.99
CA SER A 80 9.56 -5.45 2.95
C SER A 80 9.85 -6.71 2.14
N GLU A 81 11.13 -7.10 1.99
CA GLU A 81 11.52 -8.28 1.23
C GLU A 81 10.85 -9.56 1.74
N SER A 82 10.80 -9.73 3.07
CA SER A 82 10.21 -10.90 3.68
C SER A 82 8.69 -11.00 3.49
N LEU A 83 8.01 -9.86 3.32
CA LEU A 83 6.60 -9.81 2.96
C LEU A 83 6.38 -10.01 1.45
N LYS A 84 7.32 -9.58 0.59
CA LYS A 84 7.23 -9.84 -0.86
C LYS A 84 7.28 -11.34 -1.14
N GLU A 85 8.18 -12.06 -0.48
CA GLU A 85 8.29 -13.51 -0.58
C GLU A 85 6.96 -14.17 -0.20
N ALA A 86 6.42 -13.85 0.97
CA ALA A 86 5.12 -14.38 1.39
C ALA A 86 4.02 -14.06 0.36
N PHE A 87 3.85 -12.80 -0.05
CA PHE A 87 2.83 -12.43 -1.04
C PHE A 87 3.04 -13.06 -2.43
N SER A 88 4.25 -13.45 -2.79
CA SER A 88 4.54 -14.17 -4.04
C SER A 88 4.16 -15.65 -3.99
N GLU A 89 4.20 -16.25 -2.80
CA GLU A 89 3.88 -17.66 -2.59
C GLU A 89 2.44 -17.89 -2.12
N LEU A 90 1.78 -16.86 -1.57
CA LEU A 90 0.37 -16.93 -1.19
C LEU A 90 -0.52 -17.28 -2.38
N ASP A 91 -1.49 -18.18 -2.15
CA ASP A 91 -2.44 -18.59 -3.17
C ASP A 91 -3.42 -17.45 -3.47
N MET A 92 -3.16 -16.73 -4.56
CA MET A 92 -3.99 -15.62 -5.03
C MET A 92 -5.36 -16.07 -5.58
N THR A 93 -5.65 -17.37 -5.62
CA THR A 93 -7.00 -17.90 -5.85
C THR A 93 -7.85 -17.91 -4.58
N SER A 94 -7.24 -17.78 -3.39
CA SER A 94 -7.97 -17.65 -2.14
C SER A 94 -8.76 -16.34 -2.11
N GLU A 95 -9.99 -16.41 -1.59
CA GLU A 95 -10.84 -15.23 -1.44
C GLU A 95 -10.34 -14.32 -0.32
N VAL A 96 -9.70 -14.89 0.71
CA VAL A 96 -9.35 -14.20 1.95
C VAL A 96 -7.90 -14.41 2.37
N LEU A 97 -7.26 -13.34 2.82
CA LEU A 97 -6.02 -13.35 3.56
C LEU A 97 -6.36 -13.19 5.04
N GLN A 98 -6.02 -14.19 5.84
CA GLN A 98 -6.11 -14.10 7.29
C GLN A 98 -4.78 -13.63 7.87
N ILE A 99 -4.85 -12.64 8.74
CA ILE A 99 -3.71 -12.10 9.47
C ILE A 99 -3.94 -12.37 10.95
N THR A 100 -3.02 -13.09 11.57
CA THR A 100 -2.99 -13.33 13.01
C THR A 100 -1.82 -12.58 13.63
N MET A 101 -2.10 -11.78 14.64
CA MET A 101 -1.12 -11.05 15.47
C MET A 101 -1.34 -11.44 16.93
N SER A 102 -0.31 -11.87 17.65
CA SER A 102 -0.41 -12.39 19.02
C SER A 102 0.85 -12.17 19.84
N PRO A 103 0.77 -11.92 21.15
CA PRO A 103 1.96 -11.93 22.03
C PRO A 103 2.62 -13.32 22.16
N SER A 104 1.91 -14.39 21.79
CA SER A 104 2.37 -15.79 21.83
C SER A 104 2.52 -16.37 20.41
N GLN A 105 3.19 -17.52 20.28
CA GLN A 105 3.29 -18.22 19.00
C GLN A 105 1.90 -18.39 18.34
N PRO A 106 1.76 -18.14 17.03
CA PRO A 106 2.83 -17.95 16.04
C PRO A 106 3.35 -16.51 15.90
N TYR A 107 3.00 -15.59 16.81
CA TYR A 107 3.34 -14.17 16.81
C TYR A 107 2.71 -13.37 15.68
N PHE A 108 3.27 -13.44 14.47
CA PHE A 108 2.68 -12.83 13.28
C PHE A 108 2.57 -13.87 12.18
N ARG A 109 1.34 -14.16 11.73
CA ARG A 109 1.05 -15.18 10.72
C ARG A 109 0.18 -14.62 9.62
N LEU A 110 0.55 -14.89 8.38
CA LEU A 110 -0.30 -14.71 7.20
C LEU A 110 -0.84 -16.08 6.77
N SER A 111 -2.10 -16.16 6.37
CA SER A 111 -2.71 -17.43 5.96
C SER A 111 -3.69 -17.27 4.81
N THR A 112 -3.60 -18.15 3.82
CA THR A 112 -4.58 -18.27 2.73
C THR A 112 -5.20 -19.66 2.74
N PHE A 113 -6.46 -19.72 2.30
CA PHE A 113 -7.26 -20.93 2.24
C PHE A 113 -7.73 -21.10 0.80
N GLY A 114 -6.89 -21.70 -0.03
CA GLY A 114 -7.13 -21.84 -1.46
C GLY A 114 -7.48 -23.28 -1.85
N ASN A 115 -7.80 -23.48 -3.13
CA ASN A 115 -8.18 -24.80 -3.63
C ASN A 115 -7.03 -25.82 -3.59
N ALA A 116 -5.79 -25.33 -3.61
CA ALA A 116 -4.58 -26.15 -3.50
C ALA A 116 -4.22 -26.52 -2.04
N GLY A 117 -4.97 -26.01 -1.07
CA GLY A 117 -4.74 -26.22 0.36
C GLY A 117 -4.51 -24.91 1.12
N ASN A 118 -4.26 -25.06 2.42
CA ASN A 118 -3.99 -23.94 3.30
C ASN A 118 -2.50 -23.65 3.31
N ALA A 119 -2.13 -22.37 3.18
CA ALA A 119 -0.76 -21.90 3.31
C ALA A 119 -0.64 -21.00 4.55
N HIS A 120 0.46 -21.13 5.29
CA HIS A 120 0.75 -20.35 6.48
C HIS A 120 2.19 -19.81 6.42
N TYR A 121 2.35 -18.49 6.61
CA TYR A 121 3.64 -17.82 6.69
C TYR A 121 3.81 -17.22 8.08
N ASP A 122 4.76 -17.76 8.84
CA ASP A 122 4.99 -17.41 10.24
C ASP A 122 6.24 -16.57 10.40
N TYR A 123 6.09 -15.45 11.10
CA TYR A 123 7.18 -14.55 11.47
C TYR A 123 7.36 -14.59 12.98
N SER A 124 8.51 -15.10 13.42
CA SER A 124 8.91 -15.00 14.82
C SER A 124 9.15 -13.55 15.21
N LYS A 125 8.80 -13.18 16.45
CA LYS A 125 9.11 -11.86 17.01
C LYS A 125 10.62 -11.55 17.06
N ASP A 126 11.45 -12.59 17.11
CA ASP A 126 12.92 -12.50 17.19
C ASP A 126 13.59 -12.73 15.82
N SER A 127 12.82 -12.68 14.72
CA SER A 127 13.34 -12.78 13.35
C SER A 127 14.18 -11.56 12.98
N ASP A 128 15.28 -11.75 12.24
CA ASP A 128 16.09 -10.65 11.69
C ASP A 128 15.29 -9.72 10.76
N MET A 129 14.19 -10.22 10.20
CA MET A 129 13.28 -9.45 9.34
C MET A 129 12.33 -8.56 10.15
N MET A 130 12.18 -8.81 11.45
CA MET A 130 11.29 -8.11 12.37
C MET A 130 12.04 -6.95 13.05
N GLU A 131 11.74 -5.72 12.64
CA GLU A 131 12.35 -4.53 13.25
C GLU A 131 11.60 -4.04 14.49
N LEU A 132 10.29 -4.28 14.53
CA LEU A 132 9.45 -3.90 15.66
C LEU A 132 8.37 -4.94 15.84
N PHE A 133 8.25 -5.47 17.06
CA PHE A 133 7.14 -6.32 17.45
C PHE A 133 6.43 -5.72 18.67
N LYS A 134 5.19 -5.30 18.48
CA LYS A 134 4.31 -4.76 19.53
C LYS A 134 2.91 -5.33 19.38
N CYS A 135 2.72 -6.54 19.88
CA CYS A 135 1.41 -7.17 19.94
C CYS A 135 1.04 -7.40 21.42
N THR A 136 -0.05 -6.80 21.88
CA THR A 136 -0.53 -6.93 23.26
C THR A 136 -1.66 -7.94 23.39
N GLU A 137 -2.38 -8.20 22.29
CA GLU A 137 -3.56 -9.05 22.27
C GLU A 137 -3.53 -9.99 21.07
N THR A 138 -4.07 -11.19 21.24
CA THR A 138 -4.25 -12.12 20.12
C THR A 138 -5.46 -11.68 19.30
N GLN A 139 -5.23 -11.27 18.06
CA GLN A 139 -6.26 -10.91 17.11
C GLN A 139 -6.04 -11.67 15.79
N THR A 140 -7.13 -12.20 15.23
CA THR A 140 -7.13 -12.84 13.92
C THR A 140 -8.23 -12.20 13.10
N ASN A 141 -7.85 -11.52 12.01
CA ASN A 141 -8.78 -10.86 11.10
C ASN A 141 -8.61 -11.43 9.70
N ARG A 142 -9.69 -11.48 8.93
CA ARG A 142 -9.71 -11.90 7.52
C ARG A 142 -9.93 -10.68 6.64
N TYR A 143 -9.35 -10.67 5.46
CA TYR A 143 -9.45 -9.56 4.50
C TYR A 143 -9.59 -10.12 3.10
N LYS A 144 -10.45 -9.53 2.26
CA LYS A 144 -10.57 -9.98 0.87
C LYS A 144 -9.26 -9.77 0.11
N VAL A 145 -8.69 -10.83 -0.45
CA VAL A 145 -7.41 -10.78 -1.20
C VAL A 145 -7.52 -9.82 -2.39
N SER A 146 -8.68 -9.78 -3.05
CA SER A 146 -8.95 -8.87 -4.16
C SER A 146 -8.79 -7.38 -3.79
N LEU A 147 -9.10 -7.02 -2.53
CA LEU A 147 -8.94 -5.67 -2.01
C LEU A 147 -7.50 -5.39 -1.55
N LEU A 148 -6.76 -6.39 -1.07
CA LEU A 148 -5.36 -6.20 -0.66
C LEU A 148 -4.36 -6.29 -1.81
N LYS A 149 -4.70 -6.98 -2.90
CA LYS A 149 -3.81 -7.17 -4.05
C LYS A 149 -3.18 -5.88 -4.58
N PRO A 150 -3.88 -4.73 -4.70
CA PRO A 150 -3.25 -3.48 -5.16
C PRO A 150 -2.12 -2.97 -4.26
N SER A 151 -2.16 -3.27 -2.95
CA SER A 151 -1.14 -2.85 -1.99
C SER A 151 0.25 -3.45 -2.29
N THR A 152 0.30 -4.59 -3.00
CA THR A 152 1.55 -5.22 -3.44
C THR A 152 2.40 -4.33 -4.34
N LYS A 153 1.79 -3.38 -5.08
CA LYS A 153 2.53 -2.38 -5.87
C LYS A 153 3.38 -1.48 -4.97
N ALA A 154 2.82 -1.05 -3.84
CA ALA A 154 3.55 -0.27 -2.85
C ALA A 154 4.59 -1.12 -2.13
N LEU A 155 4.26 -2.38 -1.81
CA LEU A 155 5.18 -3.34 -1.22
C LEU A 155 6.43 -3.53 -2.10
N ALA A 156 6.26 -3.69 -3.42
CA ALA A 156 7.34 -3.89 -4.37
C ALA A 156 8.38 -2.76 -4.36
N LEU A 157 7.95 -1.51 -4.16
CA LEU A 157 8.80 -0.31 -4.11
C LEU A 157 9.33 0.00 -2.70
N SER A 158 8.75 -0.61 -1.68
CA SER A 158 9.08 -0.32 -0.29
C SER A 158 10.30 -1.11 0.20
N CYS A 159 10.99 -0.53 1.18
CA CYS A 159 12.06 -1.20 1.91
C CYS A 159 11.63 -1.65 3.32
N LYS A 160 10.62 -0.99 3.90
CA LYS A 160 9.99 -1.39 5.17
C LYS A 160 8.48 -1.27 5.07
N VAL A 161 7.80 -2.05 5.88
CA VAL A 161 6.34 -2.03 6.00
C VAL A 161 5.93 -2.15 7.45
N SER A 162 5.06 -1.23 7.90
CA SER A 162 4.39 -1.29 9.18
C SER A 162 3.00 -1.88 8.97
N VAL A 163 2.71 -2.98 9.65
CA VAL A 163 1.39 -3.62 9.68
C VAL A 163 0.76 -3.33 11.04
N ARG A 164 -0.44 -2.73 11.03
CA ARG A 164 -1.17 -2.37 12.24
C ARG A 164 -2.60 -2.86 12.13
N THR A 165 -3.16 -3.29 13.26
CA THR A 165 -4.59 -3.51 13.41
C THR A 165 -5.14 -2.71 14.57
N ASP A 166 -6.39 -2.25 14.45
CA ASP A 166 -7.13 -1.63 15.54
C ASP A 166 -8.06 -2.64 16.24
N ASN A 167 -8.76 -2.18 17.28
CA ASN A 167 -9.73 -2.97 18.03
C ASN A 167 -10.94 -3.44 17.20
N ARG A 168 -11.24 -2.79 16.07
CA ARG A 168 -12.31 -3.17 15.12
C ARG A 168 -11.82 -4.18 14.08
N GLY A 169 -10.52 -4.46 14.04
CA GLY A 169 -9.92 -5.33 13.04
C GLY A 169 -9.58 -4.65 11.71
N PHE A 170 -9.67 -3.32 11.63
CA PHE A 170 -9.19 -2.59 10.45
C PHE A 170 -7.68 -2.79 10.30
N LEU A 171 -7.26 -3.03 9.06
CA LEU A 171 -5.86 -3.14 8.70
C LEU A 171 -5.33 -1.79 8.24
N SER A 172 -4.16 -1.42 8.73
CA SER A 172 -3.36 -0.33 8.18
C SER A 172 -1.96 -0.84 7.80
N LEU A 173 -1.65 -0.75 6.52
CA LEU A 173 -0.33 -1.03 5.95
C LEU A 173 0.32 0.31 5.59
N GLN A 174 1.49 0.58 6.16
CA GLN A 174 2.27 1.77 5.83
C GLN A 174 3.62 1.35 5.25
N TYR A 175 3.84 1.68 3.99
CA TYR A 175 5.02 1.32 3.22
C TYR A 175 6.02 2.48 3.18
N LEU A 176 7.26 2.23 3.59
CA LEU A 176 8.36 3.18 3.49
C LEU A 176 9.07 2.96 2.14
N VAL A 177 8.90 3.91 1.23
CA VAL A 177 9.51 3.91 -0.10
C VAL A 177 10.69 4.88 -0.10
N ARG A 178 11.83 4.46 -0.62
CA ARG A 178 13.00 5.32 -0.83
C ARG A 178 13.13 5.59 -2.32
N ASN A 179 13.13 6.86 -2.72
CA ASN A 179 13.33 7.24 -4.12
C ASN A 179 14.82 7.18 -4.52
N ASP A 180 15.12 7.42 -5.79
CA ASP A 180 16.48 7.35 -6.34
C ASP A 180 17.43 8.39 -5.70
N ASP A 181 16.89 9.52 -5.23
CA ASP A 181 17.64 10.55 -4.49
C ASP A 181 17.84 10.21 -3.00
N GLY A 182 17.37 9.05 -2.54
CA GLY A 182 17.46 8.61 -1.15
C GLY A 182 16.44 9.24 -0.19
N GLN A 183 15.54 10.08 -0.70
CA GLN A 183 14.44 10.67 0.07
C GLN A 183 13.40 9.60 0.44
N ILE A 184 12.73 9.82 1.56
CA ILE A 184 11.75 8.89 2.11
C ILE A 184 10.34 9.39 1.83
N CYS A 185 9.53 8.50 1.25
CA CYS A 185 8.10 8.68 1.00
C CYS A 185 7.32 7.57 1.72
N PHE A 186 6.05 7.82 2.00
CA PHE A 186 5.14 6.84 2.59
C PHE A 186 3.92 6.60 1.70
N VAL A 187 3.51 5.34 1.61
CA VAL A 187 2.21 4.95 1.05
C VAL A 187 1.42 4.26 2.16
N GLU A 188 0.18 4.69 2.36
CA GLU A 188 -0.72 4.07 3.34
C GLU A 188 -1.85 3.33 2.61
N TYR A 189 -2.19 2.17 3.14
CA TYR A 189 -3.29 1.34 2.68
C TYR A 189 -4.15 0.94 3.87
N TYR A 190 -5.45 1.18 3.76
CA TYR A 190 -6.43 0.83 4.77
C TYR A 190 -7.40 -0.21 4.20
N CYS A 191 -7.73 -1.24 4.99
CA CYS A 191 -8.68 -2.27 4.59
C CYS A 191 -9.58 -2.63 5.76
N CYS A 192 -10.90 -2.65 5.54
CA CYS A 192 -11.84 -3.20 6.50
C CYS A 192 -11.69 -4.73 6.54
N PRO A 193 -11.96 -5.36 7.71
CA PRO A 193 -12.03 -6.81 7.79
C PRO A 193 -13.19 -7.36 6.96
N ASP A 194 -13.03 -8.61 6.52
CA ASP A 194 -14.09 -9.41 5.94
C ASP A 194 -14.86 -10.09 7.08
N GLU A 195 -16.04 -9.56 7.37
CA GLU A 195 -16.96 -10.17 8.33
C GLU A 195 -17.78 -11.23 7.58
N GLU A 196 -17.59 -12.51 7.94
CA GLU A 196 -18.57 -13.54 7.57
C GLU A 196 -19.88 -13.15 8.27
N VAL A 197 -20.88 -12.73 7.50
CA VAL A 197 -22.24 -12.59 8.02
C VAL A 197 -22.65 -13.99 8.44
N GLU A 198 -22.65 -14.30 9.73
CA GLU A 198 -23.32 -15.49 10.23
C GLU A 198 -24.80 -15.37 9.82
N GLU A 199 -25.18 -16.11 8.77
CA GLU A 199 -26.59 -16.34 8.45
C GLU A 199 -27.19 -17.09 9.66
N ASN A 200 -27.81 -16.34 10.56
CA ASN A 200 -28.63 -16.87 11.66
C ASN A 200 -29.81 -17.71 11.13
#